data_AF-A0A7C4TDK4-F1
#
_entry.id   AF-A0A7C4TDK4-F1
#
_cell.length_a   1.000
_cell.length_b   1.000
_cell.length_c   1.000
_cell.angle_alpha   90.00
_cell.angle_beta   90.00
_cell.angle_gamma   90.00
#
_symmetry.space_group_name_H-M   'P 1'
#
loop_
_entity.id
_entity.type
_entity.pdbx_description
1 polymer ?
#
loop_
_entity_poly.entity_id
_entity_poly.type
_entity_poly.pdbx_seq_one_letter_code
_entity_poly.pdbx_strand_id
1 'polypeptide(L)' 'MVRDDVRYFRSPVNDKMHYMSLQQTCMDCHSNKSKFCDSCHNYLGVTPYCWDCHVAPKEPKEKG' A
#
# COMPACT_ATOMS: atom_id res chain seq x y z
N MET A 1 0.55 -9.96 -5.94
CA MET A 1 -0.84 -9.61 -6.30
C MET A 1 -1.71 -9.89 -5.11
N VAL A 2 -2.84 -9.20 -4.97
CA VAL A 2 -3.97 -9.76 -4.23
C VAL A 2 -4.14 -11.19 -4.71
N ARG A 3 -4.08 -12.13 -3.78
CA ARG A 3 -3.87 -13.56 -4.08
C ARG A 3 -4.90 -13.99 -5.13
N ASP A 4 -4.44 -14.72 -6.14
CA ASP A 4 -5.26 -15.28 -7.23
C ASP A 4 -5.70 -14.29 -8.36
N ASP A 5 -4.94 -13.20 -8.59
CA ASP A 5 -5.20 -12.17 -9.65
C ASP A 5 -6.57 -11.47 -9.52
N VAL A 6 -7.21 -11.60 -8.35
CA VAL A 6 -8.47 -10.92 -8.05
C VAL A 6 -8.18 -9.46 -7.71
N ARG A 7 -8.57 -8.52 -8.58
CA ARG A 7 -8.34 -7.08 -8.36
C ARG A 7 -9.53 -6.33 -7.76
N TYR A 8 -10.71 -6.93 -7.80
CA TYR A 8 -11.94 -6.30 -7.35
C TYR A 8 -12.73 -7.22 -6.41
N PHE A 9 -13.08 -6.69 -5.25
CA PHE A 9 -13.98 -7.34 -4.30
C PHE A 9 -15.40 -6.74 -4.44
N ARG A 10 -16.40 -7.60 -4.61
CA ARG A 10 -17.81 -7.21 -4.60
C ARG A 10 -18.37 -7.36 -3.19
N SER A 11 -18.76 -6.25 -2.57
CA SER A 11 -19.36 -6.26 -1.23
C SER A 11 -20.75 -6.91 -1.27
N PRO A 12 -20.99 -7.99 -0.52
CA PRO A 12 -22.30 -8.66 -0.49
C PRO A 12 -23.38 -7.82 0.23
N VAL A 13 -22.98 -6.77 0.96
CA VAL A 13 -23.88 -5.94 1.78
C VAL A 13 -24.53 -4.81 0.96
N ASN A 14 -23.83 -4.28 -0.03
CA ASN A 14 -24.27 -3.09 -0.78
C ASN A 14 -23.93 -3.14 -2.27
N ASP A 15 -23.47 -4.28 -2.76
CA ASP A 15 -23.13 -4.54 -4.16
C ASP A 15 -22.01 -3.65 -4.74
N LYS A 16 -21.27 -2.95 -3.88
CA LYS A 16 -20.18 -2.06 -4.32
C LYS A 16 -18.92 -2.83 -4.67
N MET A 17 -18.24 -2.36 -5.71
CA MET A 17 -16.94 -2.87 -6.14
C MET A 17 -15.81 -2.11 -5.44
N HIS A 18 -14.89 -2.84 -4.82
CA HIS A 18 -13.71 -2.31 -4.15
C HIS A 18 -12.44 -2.78 -4.84
N TYR A 19 -11.60 -1.85 -5.28
CA TYR A 19 -10.30 -2.18 -5.87
C TYR A 19 -9.33 -2.60 -4.76
N MET A 20 -8.87 -3.84 -4.82
CA MET A 20 -8.00 -4.42 -3.81
C MET A 20 -6.55 -4.00 -4.09
N SER A 21 -6.11 -2.89 -3.49
CA SER A 21 -4.73 -2.42 -3.64
C SER A 21 -4.21 -1.87 -2.33
N LEU A 22 -3.14 -2.46 -1.82
CA LEU A 22 -2.47 -1.99 -0.61
C LEU A 22 -2.12 -0.50 -0.73
N GLN A 23 -1.61 -0.08 -1.90
CA GLN A 23 -1.25 1.30 -2.16
C GLN A 23 -2.49 2.22 -2.22
N GLN A 24 -3.57 1.83 -2.91
CA GLN A 24 -4.75 2.70 -3.07
C GLN A 24 -5.73 2.63 -1.91
N THR A 25 -5.57 1.68 -0.97
CA THR A 25 -6.49 1.51 0.14
C THR A 25 -5.84 1.91 1.45
N CYS A 26 -4.65 1.38 1.74
CA CYS A 26 -4.00 1.61 3.03
C CYS A 26 -3.21 2.92 3.01
N MET A 27 -2.49 3.23 1.93
CA MET A 27 -1.70 4.47 1.85
C MET A 27 -2.55 5.73 1.65
N ASP A 28 -3.84 5.58 1.33
CA ASP A 28 -4.80 6.69 1.30
C ASP A 28 -4.92 7.37 2.68
N CYS A 29 -4.86 6.58 3.76
CA CYS A 29 -4.85 7.08 5.15
C CYS A 29 -3.45 7.01 5.80
N HIS A 30 -2.64 6.02 5.43
CA HIS A 30 -1.29 5.78 5.98
C HIS A 30 -0.19 6.12 4.97
N SER A 31 -0.17 7.38 4.54
CA SER A 31 0.71 7.85 3.46
C SER A 31 2.20 7.93 3.83
N ASN A 32 2.56 7.79 5.10
CA ASN A 32 3.95 7.84 5.55
C ASN A 32 4.63 6.47 5.37
N LYS A 33 5.39 6.36 4.28
CA LYS A 33 6.16 5.18 3.91
C LYS A 33 7.29 4.93 4.92
N SER A 34 7.95 5.97 5.41
CA SER A 34 9.06 5.84 6.37
C SER A 34 8.66 5.12 7.66
N LYS A 35 7.42 5.35 8.13
CA LYS A 35 6.91 4.73 9.37
C LYS A 35 6.30 3.34 9.17
N PHE A 36 6.01 2.95 7.92
CA PHE A 36 5.30 1.70 7.64
C PHE A 36 6.14 0.69 6.84
N CYS A 37 6.53 1.04 5.62
CA CYS A 37 7.27 0.13 4.75
C CYS A 37 8.74 0.06 5.16
N ASP A 38 9.33 1.22 5.48
CA ASP A 38 10.78 1.33 5.66
C ASP A 38 11.23 0.74 6.99
N SER A 39 10.38 0.76 8.01
CA SER A 39 10.66 0.17 9.32
C SER A 39 11.03 -1.31 9.19
N CYS A 40 10.29 -2.06 8.38
CA CYS A 40 10.55 -3.48 8.14
C CYS A 40 11.61 -3.70 7.05
N HIS A 41 11.55 -2.98 5.93
CA HIS A 41 12.47 -3.20 4.81
C HIS A 41 13.91 -2.80 5.13
N ASN A 42 14.12 -1.71 5.87
CA ASN A 42 15.46 -1.30 6.28
C ASN A 42 16.02 -2.22 7.36
N TYR A 43 15.17 -2.65 8.31
CA TYR A 43 15.59 -3.54 9.39
C TYR A 43 15.96 -4.95 8.89
N LEU A 44 15.14 -5.52 8.01
CA LEU A 44 15.30 -6.90 7.54
C LEU A 44 16.06 -7.01 6.21
N GLY A 45 16.39 -5.89 5.55
CA GLY A 45 17.07 -5.88 4.25
C GLY A 45 16.27 -6.58 3.13
N VAL A 46 14.93 -6.52 3.21
CA VAL A 46 14.05 -7.28 2.29
C VAL A 46 14.08 -6.66 0.89
N THR A 47 14.41 -7.49 -0.10
CA THR A 47 14.45 -7.14 -1.52
C THR A 47 13.53 -8.04 -2.36
N PRO A 48 13.00 -7.56 -3.51
CA PRO A 48 13.11 -6.20 -4.03
C PRO A 48 12.31 -5.21 -3.17
N TYR A 49 12.78 -3.98 -3.09
CA TYR A 49 12.09 -2.95 -2.35
C TYR A 49 10.88 -2.49 -3.17
N CYS A 50 9.74 -2.25 -2.53
CA CYS A 50 8.48 -1.98 -3.24
C CYS A 50 8.62 -0.86 -4.28
N TRP A 51 9.42 0.16 -3.96
CA TRP A 51 9.57 1.35 -4.79
C TRP A 51 10.66 1.24 -5.85
N ASP A 52 11.37 0.12 -5.91
CA ASP A 52 12.26 -0.18 -7.04
C ASP A 52 11.44 -0.33 -8.34
N CYS A 53 10.18 -0.75 -8.21
CA CYS A 53 9.24 -0.92 -9.31
C CYS A 53 7.97 -0.05 -9.19
N HIS A 54 7.53 0.29 -7.97
CA HIS A 54 6.33 1.09 -7.74
C HIS A 54 6.65 2.58 -7.49
N VAL A 55 5.72 3.46 -7.87
CA VAL A 55 5.85 4.90 -7.59
C VAL A 55 5.40 5.19 -6.16
N ALA A 56 6.30 5.75 -5.34
CA ALA A 56 5.99 6.10 -3.95
C ALA A 56 4.90 7.19 -3.88
N PRO A 57 3.94 7.07 -2.95
CA PRO A 57 3.00 8.15 -2.67
C PRO A 57 3.75 9.37 -2.12
N LYS A 58 3.24 10.58 -2.39
CA LYS A 58 3.78 11.81 -1.81
C LYS A 58 3.58 11.76 -0.30
N GLU A 59 4.69 11.66 0.44
CA GLU A 59 4.62 11.76 1.89
C GLU A 59 4.13 13.17 2.28
N PRO A 60 3.17 13.29 3.20
CA PRO A 60 2.81 14.57 3.76
C PRO A 60 4.05 15.13 4.47
N LYS A 61 4.36 16.42 4.25
CA LYS A 61 5.47 17.08 4.93
C LYS A 61 5.30 16.87 6.43
N GLU A 62 6.23 16.16 7.05
CA GLU A 62 6.28 16.04 8.49
C GLU A 62 6.32 17.46 9.07
N LYS A 63 5.22 17.86 9.73
CA LYS A 63 5.27 19.03 10.59
C LYS A 63 6.11 18.63 11.78
N GLY A 64 7.36 19.09 11.78
CA GLY A 64 8.22 19.09 12.96
C GLY A 64 7.63 19.92 14.08
#